data_AF-W9HAR3-F1
#
_entry.id   AF-W9HAR3-F1
#
_cell.length_a   1.000
_cell.length_b   1.000
_cell.length_c   1.000
_cell.angle_alpha   90.00
_cell.angle_beta   90.00
_cell.angle_gamma   90.00
#
_symmetry.space_group_name_H-M   'P 1'
#
loop_
_entity.id
_entity.type
_entity.pdbx_description
1 polymer ?
#
loop_
_entity_poly.entity_id
_entity_poly.type
_entity_poly.pdbx_seq_one_letter_code
_entity_poly.pdbx_strand_id
1 'polypeptide(L)'
;MGLMSDKDEMVQSRRHRNSREWIAAGVAVCLCFLTFAAGIAVFPAPVAAEEETDDFGLTEADPDLPMKIAKWNADCLSCHSPKGLTDPPRQGMDLALLAKLLIGQDRFEHSDHGKMACKDCHQEAYVPYPHLANAKKGIKGCVECHQNPAKTIQPEFKSSGHFKEHSDRFTCLSCHDSHTMRKASRLETAHLAAAQDNAMCLTCHDDDARYKALKPGGTRPEMTAVHDWLPQYDRHLAATRCVDCHSPVADVGPISHEVRGKDKTSRNCGTCHAGETELGRRLYKRMLLDKPGAEGGFANAALLTEVYVVGANRNAWLEWGAAAALALTALGLAGSALWRRFKRVKTGSV
;
A
#
# COMPACT_ATOMS: atom_id res chain seq x y z
N MET A 1 1.47 -53.41 -32.15
CA MET A 1 0.29 -54.08 -31.56
C MET A 1 -0.28 -53.11 -30.55
N GLY A 2 -1.24 -52.26 -30.90
CA GLY A 2 -2.68 -52.57 -30.96
C GLY A 2 -3.29 -52.42 -29.56
N LEU A 3 -4.43 -51.80 -29.27
CA LEU A 3 -5.43 -50.93 -29.93
C LEU A 3 -6.51 -50.71 -28.83
N MET A 4 -7.21 -49.56 -28.83
CA MET A 4 -8.61 -49.33 -28.33
C MET A 4 -8.88 -49.47 -26.80
N SER A 5 -9.54 -48.53 -26.08
CA SER A 5 -10.84 -47.82 -26.20
C SER A 5 -12.05 -48.63 -25.71
N ASP A 6 -12.73 -48.13 -24.66
CA ASP A 6 -14.20 -48.06 -24.45
C ASP A 6 -14.45 -47.44 -23.05
N LYS A 7 -15.27 -46.41 -22.78
CA LYS A 7 -16.65 -46.02 -23.13
C LYS A 7 -17.77 -46.96 -22.61
N ASP A 8 -18.58 -46.35 -21.75
CA ASP A 8 -20.03 -46.55 -21.49
C ASP A 8 -20.59 -47.91 -21.02
N GLU A 9 -21.15 -47.91 -19.79
CA GLU A 9 -22.40 -48.56 -19.31
C GLU A 9 -22.42 -48.42 -17.76
N MET A 10 -23.15 -47.50 -17.13
CA MET A 10 -24.60 -47.34 -16.97
C MET A 10 -25.35 -48.59 -16.48
N VAL A 11 -26.09 -48.38 -15.38
CA VAL A 11 -27.39 -48.99 -15.00
C VAL A 11 -27.44 -49.80 -13.68
N GLN A 12 -28.42 -49.37 -12.84
CA GLN A 12 -29.17 -50.08 -11.79
C GLN A 12 -28.63 -50.16 -10.35
N SER A 13 -29.14 -49.26 -9.49
CA SER A 13 -29.98 -49.52 -8.29
C SER A 13 -30.22 -48.14 -7.61
N ARG A 14 -31.37 -47.70 -7.10
CA ARG A 14 -32.58 -48.32 -6.55
C ARG A 14 -33.73 -47.30 -6.57
N ARG A 15 -34.93 -47.88 -6.60
CA ARG A 15 -36.29 -47.32 -6.58
C ARG A 15 -36.60 -46.30 -5.47
N HIS A 16 -37.48 -45.37 -5.86
CA HIS A 16 -38.62 -44.79 -5.11
C HIS A 16 -38.44 -44.44 -3.62
N ARG A 17 -38.51 -43.14 -3.32
CA ARG A 17 -39.24 -42.68 -2.13
C ARG A 17 -40.16 -41.51 -2.47
N ASN A 18 -41.39 -41.68 -2.01
CA ASN A 18 -42.59 -40.94 -2.39
C ASN A 18 -42.66 -39.55 -1.76
N SER A 19 -43.31 -38.68 -2.53
CA SER A 19 -44.05 -37.48 -2.13
C SER A 19 -44.90 -37.69 -0.87
N ARG A 20 -44.42 -37.19 0.28
CA ARG A 20 -45.22 -37.04 1.52
C ARG A 20 -44.49 -36.24 2.61
N GLU A 21 -44.03 -35.02 2.28
CA GLU A 21 -43.48 -34.07 3.28
C GLU A 21 -44.06 -32.65 3.11
N TRP A 22 -45.34 -32.59 2.73
CA TRP A 22 -46.18 -31.43 2.96
C TRP A 22 -47.24 -31.88 3.97
N ILE A 23 -47.49 -31.09 5.02
CA ILE A 23 -48.28 -31.40 6.24
C ILE A 23 -47.42 -31.91 7.41
N ALA A 24 -46.53 -31.05 7.91
CA ALA A 24 -46.16 -30.99 9.34
C ALA A 24 -45.62 -29.58 9.68
N ALA A 25 -46.27 -28.54 9.14
CA ALA A 25 -46.08 -27.15 9.52
C ALA A 25 -47.22 -26.76 10.45
N GLY A 26 -47.04 -26.98 11.74
CA GLY A 26 -48.01 -26.64 12.78
C GLY A 26 -47.79 -27.52 14.01
N VAL A 27 -47.54 -26.89 15.16
CA VAL A 27 -47.47 -27.46 16.53
C VAL A 27 -46.07 -27.55 17.20
N ALA A 28 -44.97 -27.08 16.59
CA ALA A 28 -43.66 -27.01 17.29
C ALA A 28 -43.22 -25.59 17.70
N VAL A 29 -44.14 -24.73 18.18
CA VAL A 29 -43.85 -23.34 18.61
C VAL A 29 -43.88 -23.13 20.14
N CYS A 30 -44.14 -24.15 20.97
CA CYS A 30 -44.36 -23.93 22.42
C CYS A 30 -43.40 -24.62 23.40
N LEU A 31 -42.24 -25.16 22.98
CA LEU A 31 -41.36 -25.93 23.90
C LEU A 31 -39.86 -25.66 23.77
N CYS A 32 -39.45 -24.43 23.44
CA CYS A 32 -38.05 -23.99 23.55
C CYS A 32 -37.85 -22.71 24.39
N PHE A 33 -38.82 -22.35 25.24
CA PHE A 33 -38.76 -21.14 26.08
C PHE A 33 -38.37 -21.38 27.55
N LEU A 34 -37.94 -22.58 27.95
CA LEU A 34 -37.63 -22.91 29.36
C LEU A 34 -36.33 -23.71 29.56
N THR A 35 -35.23 -23.28 28.93
CA THR A 35 -33.87 -23.67 29.34
C THR A 35 -32.90 -22.49 29.30
N PHE A 36 -33.33 -21.33 29.78
CA PHE A 36 -32.48 -20.13 29.92
C PHE A 36 -32.25 -19.78 31.40
N ALA A 37 -31.71 -20.73 32.18
CA ALA A 37 -31.34 -20.48 33.57
C ALA A 37 -30.32 -21.52 34.09
N ALA A 38 -29.11 -21.57 33.49
CA ALA A 38 -27.88 -22.07 34.14
C ALA A 38 -26.67 -21.88 33.20
N GLY A 39 -26.42 -20.65 32.76
CA GLY A 39 -25.14 -20.31 32.12
C GLY A 39 -24.12 -19.99 33.20
N ILE A 40 -23.20 -20.91 33.48
CA ILE A 40 -22.01 -20.63 34.30
C ILE A 40 -21.21 -19.56 33.55
N ALA A 41 -21.18 -18.35 34.11
CA ALA A 41 -20.32 -17.27 33.62
C ALA A 41 -18.86 -17.63 33.93
N VAL A 42 -18.18 -18.26 32.97
CA VAL A 42 -16.71 -18.33 32.96
C VAL A 42 -16.23 -16.97 32.49
N PHE A 43 -15.89 -16.10 33.44
CA PHE A 43 -15.14 -14.89 33.12
C PHE A 43 -13.75 -15.32 32.62
N PRO A 44 -13.32 -14.92 31.41
CA PRO A 44 -11.92 -15.08 31.05
C PRO A 44 -11.09 -14.30 32.06
N ALA A 45 -10.03 -14.93 32.58
CA ALA A 45 -9.06 -14.24 33.41
C ALA A 45 -8.55 -12.99 32.67
N PRO A 46 -8.28 -11.87 33.37
CA PRO A 46 -7.67 -10.71 32.73
C PRO A 46 -6.36 -11.17 32.09
N VAL A 47 -6.30 -11.08 30.76
CA VAL A 47 -5.04 -11.19 30.03
C VAL A 47 -4.15 -10.09 30.59
N ALA A 48 -3.08 -10.48 31.27
CA ALA A 48 -2.07 -9.53 31.72
C ALA A 48 -1.66 -8.70 30.50
N ALA A 49 -1.68 -7.38 30.63
CA ALA A 49 -1.18 -6.49 29.59
C ALA A 49 0.23 -6.98 29.23
N GLU A 50 0.41 -7.45 27.99
CA GLU A 50 1.74 -7.68 27.46
C GLU A 50 2.49 -6.36 27.57
N GLU A 51 3.63 -6.41 28.25
CA GLU A 51 4.57 -5.30 28.36
C GLU A 51 4.85 -4.82 26.93
N GLU A 52 4.50 -3.56 26.62
CA GLU A 52 4.64 -2.98 25.28
C GLU A 52 6.14 -2.88 24.95
N THR A 53 6.71 -3.96 24.44
CA THR A 53 8.06 -3.98 23.90
C THR A 53 8.08 -3.10 22.67
N ASP A 54 9.05 -2.19 22.58
CA ASP A 54 9.27 -1.45 21.34
C ASP A 54 9.56 -2.42 20.18
N ASP A 55 9.51 -1.93 18.93
CA ASP A 55 9.81 -2.71 17.71
C ASP A 55 11.17 -3.47 17.75
N PHE A 56 11.98 -3.24 18.79
CA PHE A 56 13.32 -3.79 19.01
C PHE A 56 13.46 -4.66 20.29
N GLY A 57 12.39 -4.90 21.05
CA GLY A 57 12.40 -5.81 22.19
C GLY A 57 13.19 -5.32 23.40
N LEU A 58 13.33 -4.01 23.59
CA LEU A 58 14.04 -3.45 24.75
C LEU A 58 13.08 -3.27 25.93
N THR A 59 13.49 -3.76 27.10
CA THR A 59 12.63 -3.91 28.29
C THR A 59 12.65 -2.71 29.25
N GLU A 60 13.50 -1.70 29.02
CA GLU A 60 13.51 -0.49 29.84
C GLU A 60 13.79 0.75 28.99
N ALA A 61 12.82 1.66 28.92
CA ALA A 61 13.00 2.97 28.31
C ALA A 61 13.75 3.89 29.30
N ASP A 62 15.01 4.22 29.00
CA ASP A 62 15.74 5.29 29.70
C ASP A 62 14.99 6.61 29.50
N PRO A 63 14.37 7.20 30.56
CA PRO A 63 13.51 8.38 30.42
C PRO A 63 14.29 9.62 29.99
N ASP A 64 15.61 9.65 30.22
CA ASP A 64 16.49 10.75 29.85
C ASP A 64 17.06 10.59 28.43
N LEU A 65 16.88 9.44 27.79
CA LEU A 65 17.44 9.13 26.48
C LEU A 65 17.06 10.17 25.40
N PRO A 66 15.82 10.66 25.30
CA PRO A 66 15.48 11.71 24.33
C PRO A 66 16.31 12.99 24.50
N MET A 67 16.52 13.42 25.75
CA MET A 67 17.34 14.59 26.06
C MET A 67 18.82 14.35 25.76
N LYS A 68 19.33 13.14 26.03
CA LYS A 68 20.70 12.73 25.69
C LYS A 68 20.92 12.76 24.17
N ILE A 69 19.99 12.19 23.40
CA ILE A 69 20.04 12.17 21.93
C ILE A 69 20.00 13.58 21.36
N ALA A 70 19.09 14.44 21.84
CA ALA A 70 19.03 15.84 21.42
C ALA A 70 20.36 16.56 21.67
N LYS A 71 20.98 16.34 22.85
CA LYS A 71 22.30 16.89 23.18
C LYS A 71 23.40 16.36 22.27
N TRP A 72 23.42 15.06 21.98
CA TRP A 72 24.43 14.48 21.08
C TRP A 72 24.28 14.95 19.64
N ASN A 73 23.05 15.12 19.16
CA ASN A 73 22.76 15.61 17.81
C ASN A 73 23.07 17.10 17.66
N ALA A 74 22.94 17.89 18.74
CA ALA A 74 23.29 19.31 18.73
C ALA A 74 24.76 19.56 18.34
N ASP A 75 25.68 18.67 18.73
CA ASP A 75 27.09 18.76 18.33
C ASP A 75 27.25 18.65 16.80
N CYS A 76 26.54 17.71 16.17
CA CYS A 76 26.57 17.52 14.71
C CYS A 76 25.88 18.70 14.00
N LEU A 77 24.72 19.12 14.51
CA LEU A 77 23.91 20.21 13.95
C LEU A 77 24.55 21.59 14.14
N SER A 78 25.54 21.73 15.03
CA SER A 78 26.33 22.96 15.15
C SER A 78 27.02 23.34 13.83
N CYS A 79 27.39 22.34 12.99
CA CYS A 79 27.88 22.55 11.63
C CYS A 79 26.83 22.20 10.56
N HIS A 80 26.12 21.08 10.71
CA HIS A 80 25.19 20.55 9.72
C HIS A 80 23.80 21.22 9.72
N SER A 81 23.74 22.51 10.01
CA SER A 81 22.53 23.33 9.97
C SER A 81 22.74 24.57 9.11
N PRO A 82 21.67 25.21 8.61
CA PRO A 82 21.80 26.50 7.92
C PRO A 82 22.58 27.54 8.73
N LYS A 83 22.36 27.57 10.05
CA LYS A 83 23.11 28.45 10.98
C LYS A 83 24.60 28.09 11.00
N GLY A 84 24.94 26.81 11.09
CA GLY A 84 26.33 26.33 11.08
C GLY A 84 27.07 26.58 9.76
N LEU A 85 26.34 26.73 8.65
CA LEU A 85 26.93 27.18 7.38
C LEU A 85 27.25 28.68 7.40
N THR A 86 26.34 29.50 7.94
CA THR A 86 26.49 30.96 7.98
C THR A 86 27.44 31.46 9.07
N ASP A 87 27.51 30.75 10.19
CA ASP A 87 28.32 31.07 11.37
C ASP A 87 29.02 29.79 11.84
N PRO A 88 30.11 29.41 11.15
CA PRO A 88 30.70 28.09 11.33
C PRO A 88 31.46 27.99 12.66
N PRO A 89 31.16 27.01 13.53
CA PRO A 89 31.73 26.94 14.88
C PRO A 89 33.22 26.52 14.90
N ARG A 90 33.80 26.20 13.74
CA ARG A 90 35.18 25.70 13.59
C ARG A 90 35.84 26.32 12.36
N GLN A 91 37.15 26.52 12.42
CA GLN A 91 37.94 27.03 11.29
C GLN A 91 38.36 25.90 10.34
N GLY A 92 38.70 26.25 9.10
CA GLY A 92 39.25 25.31 8.11
C GLY A 92 38.21 24.36 7.47
N MET A 93 36.92 24.67 7.59
CA MET A 93 35.86 23.86 6.99
C MET A 93 35.64 24.21 5.52
N ASP A 94 35.39 23.19 4.70
CA ASP A 94 34.93 23.37 3.32
C ASP A 94 33.44 23.74 3.31
N LEU A 95 33.15 25.05 3.26
CA LEU A 95 31.78 25.57 3.29
C LEU A 95 30.97 25.19 2.03
N ALA A 96 31.64 25.01 0.89
CA ALA A 96 30.97 24.61 -0.35
C ALA A 96 30.51 23.16 -0.30
N LEU A 97 31.29 22.28 0.34
CA LEU A 97 30.88 20.92 0.64
C LEU A 97 29.81 20.89 1.73
N LEU A 98 29.99 21.66 2.82
CA LEU A 98 29.05 21.72 3.93
C LEU A 98 27.65 22.16 3.49
N ALA A 99 27.55 23.10 2.55
CA ALA A 99 26.28 23.56 1.98
C ALA A 99 25.44 22.44 1.34
N LYS A 100 26.07 21.30 0.98
CA LYS A 100 25.41 20.11 0.41
C LYS A 100 25.08 19.04 1.45
N LEU A 101 25.44 19.26 2.71
CA LEU A 101 25.35 18.29 3.80
C LEU A 101 24.51 18.82 4.97
N LEU A 102 23.65 19.82 4.72
CA LEU A 102 22.81 20.40 5.76
C LEU A 102 21.62 19.49 6.08
N ILE A 103 21.31 19.38 7.37
CA ILE A 103 20.15 18.69 7.90
C ILE A 103 19.20 19.73 8.48
N GLY A 104 17.93 19.67 8.05
CA GLY A 104 16.88 20.43 8.70
C GLY A 104 16.46 19.69 9.97
N GLN A 105 16.80 20.23 11.14
CA GLN A 105 16.55 19.58 12.43
C GLN A 105 15.09 19.12 12.58
N ASP A 106 14.14 20.02 12.35
CA ASP A 106 12.72 19.72 12.43
C ASP A 106 12.31 18.57 11.49
N ARG A 107 12.81 18.56 10.25
CA ARG A 107 12.54 17.47 9.29
C ARG A 107 13.15 16.14 9.74
N PHE A 108 14.33 16.18 10.35
CA PHE A 108 14.97 14.99 10.89
C PHE A 108 14.19 14.42 12.06
N GLU A 109 13.82 15.25 13.03
CA GLU A 109 13.07 14.85 14.22
C GLU A 109 11.72 14.21 13.88
N HIS A 110 11.09 14.63 12.78
CA HIS A 110 9.84 14.05 12.26
C HIS A 110 10.04 12.83 11.34
N SER A 111 11.27 12.46 10.99
CA SER A 111 11.56 11.25 10.19
C SER A 111 11.45 9.97 11.00
N ASP A 112 11.44 8.81 10.34
CA ASP A 112 11.43 7.52 11.04
C ASP A 112 12.70 7.27 11.89
N HIS A 113 13.80 7.96 11.60
CA HIS A 113 15.04 7.89 12.37
C HIS A 113 15.24 9.11 13.29
N GLY A 114 14.25 10.01 13.41
CA GLY A 114 14.39 11.28 14.15
C GLY A 114 14.68 11.12 15.65
N LYS A 115 14.40 9.94 16.19
CA LYS A 115 14.69 9.57 17.58
C LYS A 115 16.06 8.90 17.75
N MET A 116 16.90 8.85 16.72
CA MET A 116 18.23 8.25 16.78
C MET A 116 19.32 9.31 16.95
N ALA A 117 20.44 8.93 17.56
CA ALA A 117 21.63 9.76 17.55
C ALA A 117 22.29 9.69 16.18
N CYS A 118 22.83 10.82 15.68
CA CYS A 118 23.54 10.84 14.40
C CYS A 118 24.66 9.80 14.35
N LYS A 119 25.32 9.58 15.50
CA LYS A 119 26.43 8.64 15.67
C LYS A 119 26.02 7.17 15.56
N ASP A 120 24.73 6.84 15.70
CA ASP A 120 24.24 5.47 15.51
C ASP A 120 24.48 4.97 14.07
N CYS A 121 24.42 5.91 13.11
CA CYS A 121 24.76 5.67 11.71
C CYS A 121 26.16 6.19 11.35
N HIS A 122 26.55 7.37 11.82
CA HIS A 122 27.78 8.04 11.39
C HIS A 122 29.04 7.60 12.13
N GLN A 123 28.97 6.79 13.20
CA GLN A 123 30.12 6.21 13.91
C GLN A 123 31.29 7.18 14.22
N GLU A 124 32.40 6.64 14.72
CA GLU A 124 33.52 7.42 15.24
C GLU A 124 34.38 8.11 14.16
N ALA A 125 34.24 7.69 12.89
CA ALA A 125 34.97 8.29 11.76
C ALA A 125 34.65 9.80 11.56
N TYR A 126 33.59 10.29 12.20
CA TYR A 126 33.13 11.68 12.18
C TYR A 126 33.44 12.43 13.49
N VAL A 127 34.21 11.84 14.40
CA VAL A 127 34.69 12.51 15.62
C VAL A 127 35.76 13.57 15.33
N PRO A 128 36.75 13.37 14.42
CA PRO A 128 37.68 14.43 14.05
C PRO A 128 37.03 15.45 13.11
N TYR A 129 37.42 16.72 13.26
CA TYR A 129 36.92 17.85 12.47
C TYR A 129 38.07 18.64 11.83
N PRO A 130 37.97 19.02 10.54
CA PRO A 130 37.00 18.53 9.55
C PRO A 130 37.06 17.00 9.41
N HIS A 131 35.93 16.38 9.06
CA HIS A 131 35.87 14.92 8.94
C HIS A 131 36.87 14.40 7.92
N LEU A 132 37.40 13.20 8.15
CA LEU A 132 38.34 12.56 7.24
C LEU A 132 37.69 12.36 5.86
N ALA A 133 38.47 12.51 4.78
CA ALA A 133 37.96 12.43 3.41
C ALA A 133 37.24 11.10 3.09
N ASN A 134 37.60 10.02 3.80
CA ASN A 134 37.01 8.69 3.66
C ASN A 134 35.94 8.36 4.71
N ALA A 135 35.51 9.32 5.54
CA ALA A 135 34.58 9.07 6.65
C ALA A 135 33.26 8.42 6.19
N LYS A 136 32.82 8.66 4.95
CA LYS A 136 31.66 7.98 4.35
C LYS A 136 31.73 6.46 4.37
N LYS A 137 32.93 5.87 4.32
CA LYS A 137 33.11 4.41 4.40
C LYS A 137 32.80 3.83 5.78
N GLY A 138 32.83 4.66 6.82
CA GLY A 138 32.51 4.27 8.20
C GLY A 138 31.04 4.44 8.57
N ILE A 139 30.17 4.85 7.63
CA ILE A 139 28.73 4.91 7.89
C ILE A 139 28.21 3.48 7.97
N LYS A 140 27.50 3.17 9.06
CA LYS A 140 26.83 1.88 9.28
C LYS A 140 25.85 1.57 8.14
N GLY A 141 25.86 0.33 7.66
CA GLY A 141 24.96 -0.11 6.61
C GLY A 141 23.52 -0.30 7.10
N CYS A 142 22.52 -0.03 6.26
CA CYS A 142 21.10 -0.15 6.62
C CYS A 142 20.74 -1.57 7.11
N VAL A 143 21.37 -2.58 6.52
CA VAL A 143 21.07 -4.01 6.75
C VAL A 143 21.51 -4.46 8.12
N GLU A 144 22.46 -3.78 8.75
CA GLU A 144 22.93 -4.13 10.09
C GLU A 144 21.80 -4.05 11.12
N CYS A 145 20.88 -3.10 10.95
CA CYS A 145 19.67 -2.96 11.78
C CYS A 145 18.41 -3.52 11.09
N HIS A 146 18.26 -3.35 9.76
CA HIS A 146 17.11 -3.82 9.00
C HIS A 146 17.23 -5.27 8.49
N GLN A 147 17.78 -6.18 9.32
CA GLN A 147 18.12 -7.55 8.92
C GLN A 147 16.91 -8.36 8.44
N ASN A 148 15.81 -8.31 9.18
CA ASN A 148 14.61 -9.08 8.87
C ASN A 148 13.95 -8.66 7.54
N PRO A 149 13.61 -7.38 7.31
CA PRO A 149 13.06 -6.97 6.03
C PRO A 149 14.08 -7.13 4.89
N ALA A 150 15.39 -6.98 5.14
CA ALA A 150 16.43 -7.16 4.12
C ALA A 150 16.46 -8.56 3.50
N LYS A 151 16.03 -9.61 4.21
CA LYS A 151 15.95 -10.99 3.68
C LYS A 151 15.09 -11.06 2.42
N THR A 152 13.99 -10.31 2.40
CA THR A 152 13.07 -10.24 1.24
C THR A 152 13.47 -9.11 0.30
N ILE A 153 13.81 -7.94 0.84
CA ILE A 153 14.03 -6.72 0.05
C ILE A 153 15.31 -6.79 -0.80
N GLN A 154 16.41 -7.36 -0.30
CA GLN A 154 17.66 -7.36 -1.05
C GLN A 154 17.58 -8.13 -2.38
N PRO A 155 17.03 -9.36 -2.43
CA PRO A 155 16.83 -10.06 -3.70
C PRO A 155 15.95 -9.29 -4.70
N GLU A 156 14.86 -8.67 -4.23
CA GLU A 156 13.96 -7.87 -5.05
C GLU A 156 14.66 -6.62 -5.60
N PHE A 157 15.36 -5.89 -4.73
CA PHE A 157 16.15 -4.72 -5.10
C PHE A 157 17.21 -5.06 -6.15
N LYS A 158 17.94 -6.17 -5.96
CA LYS A 158 18.91 -6.68 -6.95
C LYS A 158 18.26 -7.09 -8.27
N SER A 159 16.98 -7.42 -8.24
CA SER A 159 16.20 -7.78 -9.43
C SER A 159 15.63 -6.56 -10.16
N SER A 160 15.63 -5.37 -9.54
CA SER A 160 15.17 -4.12 -10.14
C SER A 160 16.00 -3.70 -11.36
N GLY A 161 15.38 -2.95 -12.27
CA GLY A 161 16.08 -2.39 -13.44
C GLY A 161 17.20 -1.44 -13.03
N HIS A 162 16.98 -0.61 -12.02
CA HIS A 162 17.98 0.34 -11.51
C HIS A 162 19.25 -0.37 -11.01
N PHE A 163 19.11 -1.44 -10.22
CA PHE A 163 20.28 -2.18 -9.75
C PHE A 163 21.00 -2.89 -10.89
N LYS A 164 20.26 -3.51 -11.83
CA LYS A 164 20.85 -4.23 -12.96
C LYS A 164 21.62 -3.32 -13.91
N GLU A 165 21.14 -2.10 -14.14
CA GLU A 165 21.80 -1.12 -15.03
C GLU A 165 22.90 -0.31 -14.32
N HIS A 166 22.79 -0.10 -13.00
CA HIS A 166 23.63 0.85 -12.25
C HIS A 166 24.08 0.31 -10.87
N SER A 167 24.47 -0.96 -10.79
CA SER A 167 24.79 -1.65 -9.52
C SER A 167 25.89 -0.99 -8.68
N ASP A 168 26.79 -0.22 -9.29
CA ASP A 168 27.88 0.50 -8.65
C ASP A 168 27.43 1.79 -7.94
N ARG A 169 26.27 2.34 -8.32
CA ARG A 169 25.79 3.66 -7.85
C ARG A 169 24.44 3.59 -7.15
N PHE A 170 23.64 2.57 -7.43
CA PHE A 170 22.30 2.44 -6.88
C PHE A 170 22.32 1.67 -5.56
N THR A 171 21.84 2.32 -4.50
CA THR A 171 21.82 1.79 -3.12
C THR A 171 20.45 2.01 -2.48
N CYS A 172 20.25 1.55 -1.25
CA CYS A 172 19.04 1.88 -0.48
C CYS A 172 18.79 3.40 -0.43
N LEU A 173 19.86 4.19 -0.37
CA LEU A 173 19.82 5.65 -0.29
C LEU A 173 19.46 6.35 -1.61
N SER A 174 19.43 5.61 -2.73
CA SER A 174 19.02 6.16 -4.01
C SER A 174 17.52 6.45 -4.06
N CYS A 175 16.73 5.71 -3.27
CA CYS A 175 15.31 5.91 -3.07
C CYS A 175 15.01 6.43 -1.66
N HIS A 176 15.70 5.90 -0.63
CA HIS A 176 15.42 6.19 0.77
C HIS A 176 16.34 7.26 1.39
N ASP A 177 15.81 8.43 1.76
CA ASP A 177 16.51 9.38 2.60
C ASP A 177 16.23 9.09 4.08
N SER A 178 17.27 8.57 4.75
CA SER A 178 17.24 8.25 6.18
C SER A 178 16.91 9.43 7.08
N HIS A 179 17.15 10.67 6.62
CA HIS A 179 17.04 11.86 7.45
C HIS A 179 15.70 12.57 7.32
N THR A 180 14.86 12.23 6.34
CA THR A 180 13.65 13.02 6.08
C THR A 180 12.41 12.18 5.85
N MET A 181 12.56 10.92 5.45
CA MET A 181 11.40 10.12 5.06
C MET A 181 10.74 9.39 6.22
N ARG A 182 9.42 9.27 6.09
CA ARG A 182 8.54 8.45 6.92
C ARG A 182 7.97 7.33 6.08
N LYS A 183 7.76 6.15 6.67
CA LYS A 183 6.96 5.08 6.04
C LYS A 183 5.60 5.64 5.64
N ALA A 184 5.11 5.28 4.45
CA ALA A 184 3.78 5.67 3.96
C ALA A 184 2.66 5.40 4.96
N SER A 185 2.75 4.31 5.74
CA SER A 185 1.78 3.97 6.78
C SER A 185 1.79 4.90 7.99
N ARG A 186 2.81 5.74 8.16
CA ARG A 186 2.92 6.73 9.22
C ARG A 186 2.49 8.12 8.76
N LEU A 187 2.27 8.33 7.47
CA LEU A 187 1.75 9.59 6.93
C LEU A 187 0.24 9.68 7.11
N GLU A 188 -0.23 10.92 7.18
CA GLU A 188 -1.60 11.27 7.58
C GLU A 188 -2.61 10.90 6.49
N THR A 189 -2.22 11.05 5.22
CA THR A 189 -3.07 10.76 4.05
C THR A 189 -2.30 9.96 3.01
N ALA A 190 -3.05 9.23 2.16
CA ALA A 190 -2.48 8.54 1.01
C ALA A 190 -1.87 9.54 0.02
N HIS A 191 -2.45 10.74 -0.09
CA HIS A 191 -1.94 11.81 -0.94
C HIS A 191 -0.56 12.32 -0.50
N LEU A 192 -0.33 12.50 0.81
CA LEU A 192 0.99 12.89 1.33
C LEU A 192 2.02 11.79 1.10
N ALA A 193 1.63 10.53 1.28
CA ALA A 193 2.48 9.38 0.96
C ALA A 193 2.81 9.29 -0.53
N ALA A 194 1.83 9.51 -1.42
CA ALA A 194 2.05 9.56 -2.86
C ALA A 194 3.03 10.68 -3.24
N ALA A 195 2.84 11.88 -2.70
CA ALA A 195 3.72 13.02 -2.97
C ALA A 195 5.16 12.77 -2.51
N GLN A 196 5.36 12.30 -1.27
CA GLN A 196 6.68 11.97 -0.74
C GLN A 196 7.34 10.87 -1.56
N ASP A 197 6.63 9.76 -1.77
CA ASP A 197 7.21 8.58 -2.38
C ASP A 197 7.47 8.79 -3.88
N ASN A 198 6.71 9.65 -4.56
CA ASN A 198 6.98 10.00 -5.97
C ASN A 198 8.12 11.01 -6.11
N ALA A 199 8.28 11.92 -5.15
CA ALA A 199 9.34 12.93 -5.20
C ALA A 199 10.74 12.30 -5.33
N MET A 200 10.99 11.15 -4.69
CA MET A 200 12.28 10.46 -4.82
C MET A 200 12.57 10.03 -6.27
N CYS A 201 11.57 9.53 -6.99
CA CYS A 201 11.70 9.13 -8.40
C CYS A 201 11.96 10.36 -9.27
N LEU A 202 11.23 11.44 -9.02
CA LEU A 202 11.32 12.70 -9.77
C LEU A 202 12.66 13.40 -9.59
N THR A 203 13.42 13.12 -8.51
CA THR A 203 14.78 13.66 -8.37
C THR A 203 15.71 13.30 -9.53
N CYS A 204 15.41 12.23 -10.28
CA CYS A 204 16.15 11.82 -11.48
C CYS A 204 15.23 11.78 -12.71
N HIS A 205 13.97 11.38 -12.55
CA HIS A 205 13.01 11.29 -13.66
C HIS A 205 12.37 12.63 -14.04
N ASP A 206 12.68 13.71 -13.32
CA ASP A 206 12.37 15.09 -13.70
C ASP A 206 13.59 16.01 -13.82
N ASP A 207 14.81 15.46 -13.72
CA ASP A 207 16.06 16.21 -13.77
C ASP A 207 16.98 15.63 -14.85
N ASP A 208 17.14 16.37 -15.95
CA ASP A 208 17.99 15.96 -17.08
C ASP A 208 19.47 15.78 -16.70
N ALA A 209 19.98 16.62 -15.79
CA ALA A 209 21.39 16.59 -15.40
C ALA A 209 21.65 15.35 -14.54
N ARG A 210 20.80 15.10 -13.55
CA ARG A 210 20.92 13.93 -12.68
C ARG A 210 20.63 12.62 -13.42
N TYR A 211 19.68 12.62 -14.36
CA TYR A 211 19.44 11.47 -15.24
C TYR A 211 20.68 11.13 -16.08
N LYS A 212 21.26 12.12 -16.77
CA LYS A 212 22.46 11.93 -17.61
C LYS A 212 23.68 11.49 -16.80
N ALA A 213 23.79 11.93 -15.55
CA ALA A 213 24.87 11.49 -14.66
C ALA A 213 24.82 9.99 -14.35
N LEU A 214 23.62 9.40 -14.29
CA LEU A 214 23.43 7.95 -14.11
C LEU A 214 23.48 7.19 -15.44
N LYS A 215 22.95 7.78 -16.52
CA LYS A 215 22.90 7.18 -17.85
C LYS A 215 23.53 8.09 -18.92
N PRO A 216 24.88 8.12 -19.03
CA PRO A 216 25.57 8.90 -20.04
C PRO A 216 25.11 8.53 -21.47
N GLY A 217 24.81 9.54 -22.29
CA GLY A 217 24.27 9.34 -23.64
C GLY A 217 22.77 9.00 -23.69
N GLY A 218 22.12 8.78 -22.54
CA GLY A 218 20.68 8.64 -22.44
C GLY A 218 19.95 9.98 -22.51
N THR A 219 18.76 9.97 -23.12
CA THR A 219 17.81 11.08 -23.01
C THR A 219 16.72 10.67 -22.03
N ARG A 220 16.44 11.55 -21.06
CA ARG A 220 15.34 11.33 -20.12
C ARG A 220 14.02 11.36 -20.90
N PRO A 221 13.17 10.32 -20.78
CA PRO A 221 11.86 10.38 -21.39
C PRO A 221 11.03 11.49 -20.75
N GLU A 222 10.22 12.20 -21.54
CA GLU A 222 9.21 13.11 -21.01
C GLU A 222 8.10 12.27 -20.36
N MET A 223 7.72 12.63 -19.12
CA MET A 223 6.94 11.76 -18.26
C MET A 223 5.48 11.72 -18.65
N THR A 224 4.89 12.83 -19.09
CA THR A 224 3.50 12.83 -19.58
C THR A 224 3.35 12.05 -20.88
N ALA A 225 4.34 12.10 -21.77
CA ALA A 225 4.35 11.42 -23.05
C ALA A 225 4.46 9.89 -22.88
N VAL A 226 5.29 9.40 -21.95
CA VAL A 226 5.39 7.95 -21.68
C VAL A 226 4.23 7.40 -20.83
N HIS A 227 3.40 8.29 -20.28
CA HIS A 227 2.17 7.97 -19.54
C HIS A 227 0.90 8.44 -20.25
N ASP A 228 0.95 8.68 -21.56
CA ASP A 228 -0.20 9.11 -22.38
C ASP A 228 -1.41 8.17 -22.31
N TRP A 229 -1.17 6.89 -22.04
CA TRP A 229 -2.17 5.86 -21.81
C TRP A 229 -2.93 6.02 -20.49
N LEU A 230 -2.39 6.75 -19.51
CA LEU A 230 -2.98 6.93 -18.18
C LEU A 230 -3.89 8.18 -18.19
N PRO A 231 -5.22 8.02 -18.15
CA PRO A 231 -6.12 9.17 -18.18
C PRO A 231 -5.95 10.02 -16.92
N GLN A 232 -6.06 11.35 -17.03
CA GLN A 232 -5.93 12.24 -15.86
C GLN A 232 -4.64 11.97 -15.06
N TYR A 233 -3.49 11.98 -15.76
CA TYR A 233 -2.15 11.68 -15.24
C TYR A 233 -1.89 12.27 -13.84
N ASP A 234 -2.11 13.58 -13.67
CA ASP A 234 -1.84 14.26 -12.39
C ASP A 234 -2.70 13.74 -11.24
N ARG A 235 -3.97 13.41 -11.51
CA ARG A 235 -4.87 12.87 -10.47
C ARG A 235 -4.47 11.47 -10.05
N HIS A 236 -3.99 10.65 -10.98
CA HIS A 236 -3.47 9.33 -10.66
C HIS A 236 -2.20 9.45 -9.81
N LEU A 237 -1.24 10.28 -10.19
CA LEU A 237 -0.01 10.43 -9.39
C LEU A 237 -0.21 11.15 -8.05
N ALA A 238 -1.30 11.92 -7.91
CA ALA A 238 -1.69 12.46 -6.61
C ALA A 238 -2.25 11.39 -5.65
N ALA A 239 -2.78 10.28 -6.17
CA ALA A 239 -3.45 9.22 -5.40
C ALA A 239 -2.73 7.86 -5.45
N THR A 240 -1.67 7.73 -6.25
CA THR A 240 -0.90 6.49 -6.41
C THR A 240 0.58 6.81 -6.51
N ARG A 241 1.41 5.84 -6.17
CA ARG A 241 2.86 5.97 -6.27
C ARG A 241 3.37 5.40 -7.59
N CYS A 242 4.50 5.88 -8.08
CA CYS A 242 5.20 5.30 -9.22
C CYS A 242 5.38 3.78 -9.00
N VAL A 243 5.80 3.38 -7.80
CA VAL A 243 5.99 1.97 -7.43
C VAL A 243 4.68 1.17 -7.41
N ASP A 244 3.51 1.77 -7.26
CA ASP A 244 2.24 1.05 -7.33
C ASP A 244 1.94 0.53 -8.74
N CYS A 245 2.55 1.10 -9.78
CA CYS A 245 2.50 0.57 -11.15
C CYS A 245 3.81 -0.10 -11.59
N HIS A 246 4.94 0.37 -11.05
CA HIS A 246 6.30 -0.08 -11.41
C HIS A 246 6.85 -1.21 -10.56
N SER A 247 6.09 -1.79 -9.64
CA SER A 247 6.50 -3.00 -8.91
C SER A 247 5.40 -4.06 -8.90
N PRO A 248 5.77 -5.35 -8.83
CA PRO A 248 4.79 -6.41 -8.66
C PRO A 248 4.04 -6.26 -7.33
N VAL A 249 2.81 -6.77 -7.28
CA VAL A 249 2.12 -6.92 -5.99
C VAL A 249 2.84 -7.99 -5.18
N ALA A 250 3.13 -7.67 -3.92
CA ALA A 250 3.52 -8.67 -2.94
C ALA A 250 2.24 -9.30 -2.34
N ASP A 251 2.15 -10.62 -2.33
CA ASP A 251 1.00 -11.35 -1.76
C ASP A 251 0.91 -11.16 -0.24
N VAL A 252 2.06 -11.13 0.45
CA VAL A 252 2.20 -10.91 1.89
C VAL A 252 3.51 -10.17 2.17
N GLY A 253 3.50 -9.27 3.15
CA GLY A 253 4.70 -8.52 3.56
C GLY A 253 4.81 -7.09 2.99
N PRO A 254 6.03 -6.53 2.92
CA PRO A 254 6.28 -5.16 2.44
C PRO A 254 6.00 -5.04 0.93
N ILE A 255 5.86 -3.81 0.44
CA ILE A 255 5.80 -3.57 -1.01
C ILE A 255 7.07 -4.11 -1.68
N SER A 256 6.91 -4.67 -2.88
CA SER A 256 8.06 -5.21 -3.61
C SER A 256 9.06 -4.12 -3.96
N HIS A 257 10.34 -4.41 -3.72
CA HIS A 257 11.46 -3.55 -4.10
C HIS A 257 12.02 -3.87 -5.49
N GLU A 258 11.34 -4.75 -6.25
CA GLU A 258 11.66 -5.02 -7.65
C GLU A 258 11.03 -3.93 -8.53
N VAL A 259 11.67 -2.76 -8.60
CA VAL A 259 11.24 -1.68 -9.50
C VAL A 259 11.55 -2.06 -10.96
N ARG A 260 10.51 -2.09 -11.78
CA ARG A 260 10.51 -2.57 -13.16
C ARG A 260 10.42 -1.43 -14.17
N GLY A 261 10.93 -1.68 -15.37
CA GLY A 261 10.79 -0.77 -16.51
C GLY A 261 9.39 -0.76 -17.11
N LYS A 262 9.17 0.16 -18.05
CA LYS A 262 7.88 0.47 -18.70
C LYS A 262 7.16 -0.71 -19.38
N ASP A 263 7.89 -1.78 -19.71
CA ASP A 263 7.34 -2.93 -20.44
C ASP A 263 6.71 -3.97 -19.48
N LYS A 264 6.92 -3.81 -18.17
CA LYS A 264 6.38 -4.69 -17.12
C LYS A 264 5.54 -3.93 -16.08
N THR A 265 5.15 -2.69 -16.39
CA THR A 265 4.27 -1.90 -15.53
C THR A 265 2.84 -2.38 -15.61
N SER A 266 2.09 -2.22 -14.51
CA SER A 266 0.66 -2.47 -14.52
C SER A 266 -0.06 -1.38 -15.32
N ARG A 267 -0.61 -1.76 -16.48
CA ARG A 267 -1.46 -0.91 -17.34
C ARG A 267 -2.93 -1.35 -17.36
N ASN A 268 -3.27 -2.42 -16.64
CA ASN A 268 -4.62 -2.92 -16.59
C ASN A 268 -5.44 -2.10 -15.59
N CYS A 269 -6.33 -1.23 -16.08
CA CYS A 269 -7.14 -0.37 -15.23
C CYS A 269 -7.99 -1.17 -14.23
N GLY A 270 -8.48 -2.35 -14.64
CA GLY A 270 -9.33 -3.21 -13.82
C GLY A 270 -8.62 -3.70 -12.55
N THR A 271 -7.30 -3.77 -12.57
CA THR A 271 -6.49 -4.15 -11.40
C THR A 271 -6.70 -3.23 -10.20
N CYS A 272 -6.96 -1.94 -10.43
CA CYS A 272 -7.23 -0.96 -9.36
C CYS A 272 -8.71 -0.58 -9.28
N HIS A 273 -9.41 -0.57 -10.42
CA HIS A 273 -10.80 -0.12 -10.53
C HIS A 273 -11.85 -1.23 -10.38
N ALA A 274 -11.47 -2.52 -10.31
CA ALA A 274 -12.45 -3.57 -10.00
C ALA A 274 -12.82 -3.56 -8.50
N GLY A 275 -13.94 -4.21 -8.16
CA GLY A 275 -14.33 -4.42 -6.75
C GLY A 275 -13.25 -5.17 -5.96
N GLU A 276 -12.66 -6.19 -6.57
CA GLU A 276 -11.46 -6.87 -6.09
C GLU A 276 -10.21 -6.08 -6.53
N THR A 277 -9.87 -5.04 -5.76
CA THR A 277 -8.83 -4.09 -6.12
C THR A 277 -7.47 -4.43 -5.50
N GLU A 278 -6.39 -4.23 -6.28
CA GLU A 278 -5.01 -4.29 -5.77
C GLU A 278 -4.64 -3.12 -4.84
N LEU A 279 -5.45 -2.06 -4.78
CA LEU A 279 -5.18 -0.91 -3.92
C LEU A 279 -4.99 -1.34 -2.45
N GLY A 280 -5.74 -2.35 -2.01
CA GLY A 280 -5.63 -2.94 -0.66
C GLY A 280 -4.38 -3.80 -0.41
N ARG A 281 -3.55 -3.99 -1.43
CA ARG A 281 -2.23 -4.64 -1.32
C ARG A 281 -1.09 -3.65 -1.60
N ARG A 282 -1.42 -2.37 -1.82
CA ARG A 282 -0.51 -1.29 -2.20
C ARG A 282 -0.61 -0.14 -1.18
N LEU A 283 -0.62 1.11 -1.64
CA LEU A 283 -0.68 2.30 -0.79
C LEU A 283 -1.83 2.27 0.23
N TYR A 284 -2.99 1.73 -0.17
CA TYR A 284 -4.20 1.71 0.65
C TYR A 284 -4.35 0.45 1.52
N LYS A 285 -3.29 -0.36 1.64
CA LYS A 285 -3.31 -1.64 2.37
C LYS A 285 -3.84 -1.52 3.80
N ARG A 286 -3.37 -0.52 4.57
CA ARG A 286 -3.83 -0.29 5.95
C ARG A 286 -5.35 -0.05 6.00
N MET A 287 -5.87 0.79 5.12
CA MET A 287 -7.31 1.13 5.09
C MET A 287 -8.18 -0.08 4.76
N LEU A 288 -7.75 -0.91 3.81
CA LEU A 288 -8.53 -2.04 3.33
C LEU A 288 -8.32 -3.34 4.12
N LEU A 289 -7.20 -3.50 4.82
CA LEU A 289 -7.00 -4.62 5.75
C LEU A 289 -7.70 -4.39 7.10
N ASP A 290 -7.66 -3.16 7.62
CA ASP A 290 -8.18 -2.86 8.97
C ASP A 290 -9.71 -2.70 8.97
N LYS A 291 -10.28 -2.21 7.86
CA LYS A 291 -11.72 -2.06 7.67
C LYS A 291 -12.14 -2.54 6.26
N PRO A 292 -12.15 -3.86 6.00
CA PRO A 292 -12.56 -4.43 4.70
C PRO A 292 -14.07 -4.27 4.41
N GLY A 293 -14.77 -3.41 5.15
CA GLY A 293 -16.22 -3.36 5.21
C GLY A 293 -16.86 -2.56 4.09
N ALA A 294 -18.05 -3.02 3.69
CA ALA A 294 -19.01 -2.21 3.00
C ALA A 294 -19.76 -1.33 4.01
N GLU A 295 -19.70 -0.02 3.84
CA GLU A 295 -20.44 0.95 4.66
C GLU A 295 -21.36 1.77 3.75
N GLY A 296 -22.60 2.01 4.19
CA GLY A 296 -23.58 2.76 3.39
C GLY A 296 -23.88 2.13 2.01
N GLY A 297 -23.69 0.81 1.87
CA GLY A 297 -23.85 0.09 0.61
C GLY A 297 -22.66 0.17 -0.34
N PHE A 298 -21.60 0.94 -0.04
CA PHE A 298 -20.41 1.03 -0.87
C PHE A 298 -19.44 -0.13 -0.65
N ALA A 299 -18.94 -0.73 -1.72
CA ALA A 299 -17.76 -1.60 -1.66
C ALA A 299 -16.51 -0.79 -1.32
N ASN A 300 -15.54 -1.42 -0.64
CA ASN A 300 -14.26 -0.80 -0.26
C ASN A 300 -14.43 0.58 0.41
N ALA A 301 -15.43 0.73 1.29
CA ALA A 301 -15.86 2.05 1.77
C ALA A 301 -14.75 2.81 2.50
N ALA A 302 -13.79 2.10 3.11
CA ALA A 302 -12.61 2.70 3.72
C ALA A 302 -11.75 3.52 2.74
N LEU A 303 -11.79 3.25 1.43
CA LEU A 303 -11.10 4.09 0.43
C LEU A 303 -11.71 5.48 0.35
N LEU A 304 -13.02 5.63 0.59
CA LEU A 304 -13.75 6.89 0.38
C LEU A 304 -13.28 8.03 1.29
N THR A 305 -12.50 7.72 2.34
CA THR A 305 -11.88 8.75 3.19
C THR A 305 -10.73 9.47 2.50
N GLU A 306 -10.14 8.85 1.47
CA GLU A 306 -9.01 9.39 0.70
C GLU A 306 -9.35 9.56 -0.78
N VAL A 307 -9.99 8.56 -1.39
CA VAL A 307 -10.19 8.51 -2.84
C VAL A 307 -11.49 7.78 -3.20
N TYR A 308 -12.20 8.32 -4.18
CA TYR A 308 -13.27 7.61 -4.88
C TYR A 308 -12.72 6.94 -6.14
N VAL A 309 -12.78 5.61 -6.19
CA VAL A 309 -12.31 4.82 -7.32
C VAL A 309 -13.51 4.18 -8.01
N VAL A 310 -13.77 4.61 -9.24
CA VAL A 310 -14.84 4.07 -10.08
C VAL A 310 -14.69 2.55 -10.19
N GLY A 311 -15.77 1.81 -9.94
CA GLY A 311 -15.81 0.36 -9.96
C GLY A 311 -15.43 -0.29 -8.63
N ALA A 312 -14.35 0.16 -7.98
CA ALA A 312 -13.93 -0.35 -6.68
C ALA A 312 -14.85 0.12 -5.54
N ASN A 313 -15.43 1.32 -5.68
CA ASN A 313 -16.41 1.89 -4.74
C ASN A 313 -17.86 1.84 -5.28
N ARG A 314 -18.23 0.75 -5.93
CA ARG A 314 -19.61 0.54 -6.39
C ARG A 314 -20.58 0.45 -5.21
N ASN A 315 -21.79 0.99 -5.35
CA ASN A 315 -22.81 0.98 -4.30
C ASN A 315 -23.89 -0.07 -4.62
N ALA A 316 -23.97 -1.13 -3.81
CA ALA A 316 -24.88 -2.24 -4.01
C ALA A 316 -26.36 -1.81 -3.98
N TRP A 317 -26.73 -0.83 -3.14
CA TRP A 317 -28.11 -0.39 -3.05
C TRP A 317 -28.56 0.35 -4.32
N LEU A 318 -27.69 1.20 -4.87
CA LEU A 318 -27.96 1.87 -6.13
C LEU A 318 -28.06 0.86 -7.29
N GLU A 319 -27.26 -0.19 -7.27
CA GLU A 319 -27.32 -1.25 -8.29
C GLU A 319 -28.60 -2.05 -8.22
N TRP A 320 -28.99 -2.50 -7.02
CA TRP A 320 -30.25 -3.21 -6.83
C TRP A 320 -31.45 -2.31 -7.15
N GLY A 321 -31.39 -1.02 -6.78
CA GLY A 321 -32.41 -0.04 -7.12
C GLY A 321 -32.52 0.17 -8.65
N ALA A 322 -31.40 0.33 -9.34
CA ALA A 322 -31.36 0.45 -10.80
C ALA A 322 -31.88 -0.82 -11.49
N ALA A 323 -31.48 -2.00 -11.03
CA ALA A 323 -31.95 -3.28 -11.54
C ALA A 323 -33.47 -3.43 -11.32
N ALA A 324 -33.98 -3.06 -10.15
CA ALA A 324 -35.41 -3.07 -9.86
C ALA A 324 -36.18 -2.10 -10.78
N ALA A 325 -35.68 -0.89 -10.99
CA ALA A 325 -36.30 0.09 -11.88
C ALA A 325 -36.35 -0.41 -13.34
N LEU A 326 -35.27 -1.05 -13.82
CA LEU A 326 -35.23 -1.67 -15.15
C LEU A 326 -36.22 -2.83 -15.26
N ALA A 327 -36.30 -3.69 -14.25
CA ALA A 327 -37.25 -4.80 -14.21
C ALA A 327 -38.70 -4.30 -14.23
N LEU A 328 -39.03 -3.29 -13.43
CA LEU A 328 -40.35 -2.66 -13.40
C LEU A 328 -40.70 -2.03 -14.76
N THR A 329 -39.75 -1.37 -15.41
CA THR A 329 -39.94 -0.80 -16.75
C THR A 329 -40.23 -1.88 -17.78
N ALA A 330 -39.46 -2.97 -17.77
CA ALA A 330 -39.67 -4.11 -18.66
C ALA A 330 -41.04 -4.77 -18.44
N LEU A 331 -41.45 -4.95 -17.19
CA LEU A 331 -42.77 -5.48 -16.82
C LEU A 331 -43.90 -4.55 -17.29
N GLY A 332 -43.75 -3.23 -17.14
CA GLY A 332 -44.72 -2.24 -17.63
C GLY A 332 -44.89 -2.27 -19.16
N LEU A 333 -43.78 -2.41 -19.90
CA LEU A 333 -43.80 -2.55 -21.35
C LEU A 333 -44.46 -3.88 -21.79
N ALA A 334 -44.12 -4.98 -21.13
CA ALA A 334 -44.70 -6.30 -21.39
C ALA A 334 -46.22 -6.32 -21.10
N GLY A 335 -46.64 -5.77 -19.96
CA GLY A 335 -48.05 -5.62 -19.61
C GLY A 335 -48.81 -4.77 -20.63
N SER A 336 -48.23 -3.65 -21.07
CA SER A 336 -48.80 -2.79 -22.11
C SER A 336 -48.90 -3.49 -23.48
N ALA A 337 -47.95 -4.36 -23.82
CA ALA A 337 -47.98 -5.16 -25.04
C ALA A 337 -49.07 -6.25 -24.97
N LEU A 338 -49.16 -6.97 -23.86
CA LEU A 338 -50.18 -8.00 -23.61
C LEU A 338 -51.58 -7.40 -23.63
N TRP A 339 -51.79 -6.25 -22.99
CA TRP A 339 -53.06 -5.53 -23.00
C TRP A 339 -53.49 -5.12 -24.43
N ARG A 340 -52.55 -4.60 -25.23
CA ARG A 340 -52.81 -4.27 -26.65
C ARG A 340 -53.18 -5.51 -27.46
N ARG A 341 -52.52 -6.65 -27.23
CA ARG A 341 -52.84 -7.93 -27.90
C ARG A 341 -54.23 -8.43 -27.50
N PHE A 342 -54.56 -8.42 -26.21
CA PHE A 342 -55.88 -8.80 -25.69
C PHE A 342 -56.99 -7.95 -26.29
N LYS A 343 -56.82 -6.62 -26.33
CA LYS A 343 -57.78 -5.73 -26.99
C LYS A 343 -57.97 -6.07 -28.48
N ARG A 344 -56.89 -6.30 -29.24
CA ARG A 344 -56.98 -6.67 -30.67
C ARG A 344 -57.74 -7.98 -30.89
N VAL A 345 -57.51 -9.00 -30.06
CA VAL A 345 -58.26 -10.27 -30.13
C VAL A 345 -59.74 -10.05 -29.87
N LYS A 346 -60.08 -9.21 -28.89
CA LYS A 346 -61.47 -8.90 -28.52
C LYS A 346 -62.20 -8.03 -29.56
N THR A 347 -61.49 -7.17 -30.30
CA THR A 347 -62.07 -6.34 -31.38
C THR A 347 -62.05 -7.01 -32.75
N GLY A 348 -61.23 -8.04 -32.96
CA GLY A 348 -61.13 -8.80 -34.22
C GLY A 348 -61.95 -10.09 -34.27
N SER A 349 -62.88 -10.28 -33.33
CA SER A 349 -63.81 -11.41 -33.25
C SER A 349 -65.26 -11.02 -33.60
N VAL A 350 -65.42 -10.08 -34.53
CA VAL A 350 -66.67 -9.81 -35.25
C VAL A 350 -66.51 -10.29 -36.69
#